data_AF-A0A497MG16-F1
#
_entry.id   AF-A0A497MG16-F1
#
_cell.length_a   1.000
_cell.length_b   1.000
_cell.length_c   1.000
_cell.angle_alpha   90.00
_cell.angle_beta   90.00
_cell.angle_gamma   90.00
#
_symmetry.space_group_name_H-M   'P 1'
#
loop_
_entity.id
_entity.type
_entity.pdbx_description
1 polymer ?
#
loop_
_entity_poly.entity_id
_entity_poly.type
_entity_poly.pdbx_seq_one_letter_code
_entity_poly.pdbx_strand_id
1 'polypeptide(L)'
;MRETRFSDVCGTINEIRNILSRSTLKPEDFTEALDLLEDASYMISRMKHRLREYEKLRGDLRRLLEEMDRIEPKGVEEVPHVVEEFKKIVSTHPQKESDLKRAIELAEKIRKIAGSLEDVLRTYKEKCLDMLKLYGWIKGVRDWSRDEEKVIGVALPILMPLNKLLEDVYEWLPPEPHRTKLIEFIKAGRAYILPKKRRQPPMVYFEDGGSIPLHKVRYSDKIRNFYPEDKPPLDVER
;
A
#
# COMPACT_ATOMS: atom_id res chain seq x y z
N MET A 1 -12.34 -13.21 15.62
CA MET A 1 -11.71 -13.25 14.28
C MET A 1 -11.73 -14.70 13.85
N ARG A 2 -12.23 -15.03 12.67
CA ARG A 2 -12.35 -16.43 12.21
C ARG A 2 -11.02 -16.89 11.64
N GLU A 3 -10.60 -18.08 12.03
CA GLU A 3 -9.45 -18.77 11.45
C GLU A 3 -9.95 -19.63 10.28
N THR A 4 -9.38 -19.46 9.10
CA THR A 4 -9.80 -20.22 7.91
C THR A 4 -8.91 -21.43 7.71
N ARG A 5 -9.47 -22.53 7.21
CA ARG A 5 -8.71 -23.77 6.97
C ARG A 5 -7.71 -23.64 5.82
N PHE A 6 -8.09 -22.89 4.78
CA PHE A 6 -7.25 -22.60 3.63
C PHE A 6 -6.91 -21.11 3.57
N SER A 7 -5.89 -20.76 2.78
CA SER A 7 -5.49 -19.36 2.58
C SER A 7 -6.35 -18.65 1.51
N ASP A 8 -6.99 -19.42 0.62
CA ASP A 8 -7.71 -18.93 -0.55
C ASP A 8 -9.05 -19.62 -0.79
N VAL A 9 -9.93 -18.91 -1.50
CA VAL A 9 -11.31 -19.35 -1.80
C VAL A 9 -11.31 -20.55 -2.73
N CYS A 10 -10.42 -20.59 -3.72
CA CYS A 10 -10.39 -21.66 -4.72
C CYS A 10 -10.07 -23.02 -4.10
N GLY A 11 -9.07 -23.08 -3.22
CA GLY A 11 -8.69 -24.24 -2.42
C GLY A 11 -9.83 -24.68 -1.50
N THR A 12 -10.50 -23.72 -0.86
CA THR A 12 -11.69 -24.00 -0.04
C THR A 12 -12.81 -24.66 -0.86
N ILE A 13 -13.11 -24.14 -2.06
CA ILE A 13 -14.14 -24.68 -2.96
C ILE A 13 -13.72 -26.03 -3.57
N ASN A 14 -12.43 -26.21 -3.88
CA ASN A 14 -11.92 -27.49 -4.35
C ASN A 14 -12.07 -28.57 -3.28
N GLU A 15 -11.82 -28.25 -2.01
CA GLU A 15 -12.02 -29.21 -0.92
C GLU A 15 -13.50 -29.57 -0.72
N ILE A 16 -14.41 -28.59 -0.81
CA ILE A 16 -15.85 -28.87 -0.82
C ILE A 16 -16.20 -29.83 -1.97
N ARG A 17 -15.67 -29.59 -3.19
CA ARG A 17 -15.89 -30.47 -4.33
C ARG A 17 -15.37 -31.88 -4.06
N ASN A 18 -14.19 -32.01 -3.47
CA ASN A 18 -13.59 -33.30 -3.12
C ASN A 18 -14.45 -34.08 -2.13
N ILE A 19 -14.95 -33.43 -1.09
CA ILE A 19 -15.85 -34.03 -0.10
C ILE A 19 -17.11 -34.53 -0.79
N LEU A 20 -17.78 -33.67 -1.56
CA LEU A 20 -19.06 -33.99 -2.21
C LEU A 20 -18.94 -35.00 -3.36
N SER A 21 -17.73 -35.25 -3.88
CA SER A 21 -17.50 -36.22 -4.95
C SER A 21 -17.21 -37.64 -4.45
N ARG A 22 -17.22 -37.87 -3.13
CA ARG A 22 -17.01 -39.20 -2.54
C ARG A 22 -18.17 -40.13 -2.91
N SER A 23 -17.87 -41.41 -3.17
CA SER A 23 -18.86 -42.43 -3.53
C SER A 23 -19.89 -42.71 -2.44
N THR A 24 -19.55 -42.42 -1.18
CA THR A 24 -20.42 -42.55 -0.02
C THR A 24 -20.20 -41.34 0.88
N LEU A 25 -21.28 -40.60 1.15
CA LEU A 25 -21.27 -39.42 2.03
C LEU A 25 -21.87 -39.77 3.39
N LYS A 26 -21.22 -39.31 4.45
CA LYS A 26 -21.69 -39.41 5.83
C LYS A 26 -22.20 -38.05 6.31
N PRO A 27 -23.02 -37.99 7.38
CA PRO A 27 -23.47 -36.71 7.95
C PRO A 27 -22.33 -35.73 8.27
N GLU A 28 -21.17 -36.25 8.69
CA GLU A 28 -19.99 -35.43 9.02
C GLU A 28 -19.40 -34.72 7.78
N ASP A 29 -19.49 -35.34 6.60
CA ASP A 29 -19.03 -34.75 5.33
C ASP A 29 -19.83 -33.48 4.99
N PHE A 30 -21.14 -33.49 5.26
CA PHE A 30 -22.00 -32.32 5.04
C PHE A 30 -21.68 -31.19 6.01
N THR A 31 -21.42 -31.51 7.28
CA THR A 31 -20.99 -30.53 8.28
C THR A 31 -19.66 -29.89 7.88
N GLU A 32 -18.68 -30.70 7.45
CA GLU A 32 -17.38 -30.20 6.99
C GLU A 32 -17.51 -29.30 5.76
N ALA A 33 -18.36 -29.67 4.79
CA ALA A 33 -18.63 -28.85 3.62
C ALA A 33 -19.29 -27.50 3.98
N LEU A 34 -20.20 -27.47 4.96
CA LEU A 34 -20.82 -26.25 5.46
C LEU A 34 -19.80 -25.32 6.16
N ASP A 35 -18.92 -25.89 6.98
CA ASP A 35 -17.85 -25.12 7.65
C ASP A 35 -16.90 -24.46 6.62
N LEU A 36 -16.55 -25.18 5.55
CA LEU A 36 -15.75 -24.66 4.44
C LEU A 36 -16.51 -23.57 3.66
N LEU A 37 -17.83 -23.71 3.49
CA LEU A 37 -18.63 -22.68 2.83
C LEU A 37 -18.65 -21.38 3.64
N GLU A 38 -18.74 -21.48 4.96
CA GLU A 38 -18.61 -20.31 5.85
C GLU A 38 -17.22 -19.67 5.76
N ASP A 39 -16.15 -20.48 5.66
CA ASP A 39 -14.79 -19.97 5.42
C ASP A 39 -14.71 -19.19 4.11
N ALA A 40 -15.26 -19.72 3.02
CA ALA A 40 -15.31 -19.04 1.73
C ALA A 40 -16.10 -17.71 1.81
N SER A 41 -17.25 -17.70 2.49
CA SER A 41 -18.04 -16.49 2.72
C SER A 41 -17.26 -15.43 3.53
N TYR A 42 -16.52 -15.87 4.55
CA TYR A 42 -15.64 -15.00 5.33
C TYR A 42 -14.52 -14.39 4.47
N MET A 43 -13.87 -15.20 3.63
CA MET A 43 -12.82 -14.73 2.70
C MET A 43 -13.35 -13.68 1.72
N ILE A 44 -14.50 -13.93 1.09
CA ILE A 44 -15.16 -12.97 0.18
C ILE A 44 -15.48 -11.66 0.90
N SER A 45 -15.97 -11.74 2.15
CA SER A 45 -16.24 -10.55 2.96
C SER A 45 -14.99 -9.71 3.21
N ARG A 46 -13.80 -10.33 3.31
CA ARG A 46 -12.53 -9.60 3.38
C ARG A 46 -12.11 -9.01 2.05
N MET A 47 -12.30 -9.71 0.94
CA MET A 47 -12.05 -9.13 -0.39
C MET A 47 -12.91 -7.87 -0.59
N LYS A 48 -14.17 -7.90 -0.15
CA LYS A 48 -15.05 -6.72 -0.11
C LYS A 48 -14.52 -5.62 0.80
N HIS A 49 -13.91 -5.96 1.94
CA HIS A 49 -13.24 -4.96 2.77
C HIS A 49 -12.06 -4.32 2.05
N ARG A 50 -11.22 -5.11 1.39
CA ARG A 50 -10.08 -4.61 0.61
C ARG A 50 -10.54 -3.73 -0.55
N LEU A 51 -11.62 -4.10 -1.25
CA LEU A 51 -12.23 -3.25 -2.27
C LEU A 51 -12.57 -1.86 -1.72
N ARG A 52 -13.15 -1.77 -0.51
CA ARG A 52 -13.42 -0.48 0.14
C ARG A 52 -12.15 0.33 0.45
N GLU A 53 -11.01 -0.31 0.71
CA GLU A 53 -9.73 0.39 0.88
C GLU A 53 -9.29 1.06 -0.42
N TYR A 54 -9.46 0.39 -1.57
CA TYR A 54 -9.21 0.98 -2.89
C TYR A 54 -10.22 2.10 -3.22
N GLU A 55 -11.49 1.93 -2.87
CA GLU A 55 -12.50 2.98 -3.04
C GLU A 55 -12.18 4.22 -2.19
N LYS A 56 -11.69 4.02 -0.97
CA LYS A 56 -11.21 5.10 -0.09
C LYS A 56 -10.00 5.80 -0.70
N LEU A 57 -9.00 5.05 -1.18
CA LEU A 57 -7.85 5.62 -1.88
C LEU A 57 -8.28 6.50 -3.04
N ARG A 58 -9.24 6.05 -3.86
CA ARG A 58 -9.80 6.85 -4.96
C ARG A 58 -10.38 8.18 -4.47
N GLY A 59 -11.06 8.18 -3.32
CA GLY A 59 -11.55 9.40 -2.68
C GLY A 59 -10.43 10.30 -2.16
N ASP A 60 -9.41 9.72 -1.53
CA ASP A 60 -8.25 10.44 -1.01
C ASP A 60 -7.44 11.11 -2.14
N LEU A 61 -7.21 10.40 -3.25
CA LEU A 61 -6.55 10.93 -4.44
C LEU A 61 -7.33 12.09 -5.05
N ARG A 62 -8.67 11.99 -5.15
CA ARG A 62 -9.50 13.08 -5.67
C ARG A 62 -9.34 14.35 -4.83
N ARG A 63 -9.39 14.22 -3.50
CA ARG A 63 -9.19 15.38 -2.60
C ARG A 63 -7.81 16.00 -2.76
N LEU A 64 -6.77 15.18 -2.91
CA LEU A 64 -5.42 15.67 -3.11
C LEU A 64 -5.28 16.45 -4.42
N LEU A 65 -5.92 15.97 -5.51
CA LEU A 65 -5.96 16.68 -6.78
C LEU A 65 -6.75 18.01 -6.67
N GLU A 66 -7.90 18.00 -6.00
CA GLU A 66 -8.68 19.23 -5.72
C GLU A 66 -7.89 20.26 -4.91
N GLU A 67 -6.99 19.82 -4.01
CA GLU A 67 -6.08 20.71 -3.29
C GLU A 67 -4.98 21.28 -4.20
N MET A 68 -4.46 20.46 -5.12
CA MET A 68 -3.45 20.88 -6.10
C MET A 68 -3.99 21.90 -7.10
N ASP A 69 -5.26 21.77 -7.51
CA ASP A 69 -5.93 22.69 -8.43
C ASP A 69 -6.10 24.11 -7.85
N ARG A 70 -6.01 24.25 -6.51
CA ARG A 70 -6.12 25.54 -5.81
C ARG A 70 -4.78 26.24 -5.63
N ILE A 71 -3.67 25.65 -6.08
CA ILE A 71 -2.34 26.23 -5.94
C ILE A 71 -2.12 27.23 -7.08
N GLU A 72 -2.03 28.52 -6.76
CA GLU A 72 -1.82 29.58 -7.74
C GLU A 72 -0.54 30.37 -7.43
N PRO A 73 0.42 30.47 -8.37
CA PRO A 73 1.57 31.34 -8.21
C PRO A 73 1.19 32.81 -8.45
N LYS A 74 1.71 33.71 -7.63
CA LYS A 74 1.36 35.15 -7.71
C LYS A 74 2.36 35.92 -8.55
N GLY A 75 1.86 36.75 -9.47
CA GLY A 75 2.66 37.75 -10.18
C GLY A 75 3.62 37.20 -11.25
N VAL A 76 3.53 35.92 -11.60
CA VAL A 76 4.39 35.29 -12.63
C VAL A 76 4.21 35.96 -13.99
N GLU A 77 2.96 36.27 -14.34
CA GLU A 77 2.61 36.97 -15.59
C GLU A 77 3.22 38.37 -15.69
N GLU A 78 3.59 38.99 -14.57
CA GLU A 78 4.19 40.32 -14.54
C GLU A 78 5.70 40.31 -14.80
N VAL A 79 6.36 39.15 -14.70
CA VAL A 79 7.83 39.04 -14.82
C VAL A 79 8.36 39.66 -16.12
N PRO A 80 7.79 39.38 -17.32
CA PRO A 80 8.29 39.96 -18.56
C PRO A 80 8.28 41.50 -18.54
N HIS A 81 7.20 42.10 -18.02
CA HIS A 81 7.09 43.54 -17.90
C HIS A 81 8.13 44.09 -16.92
N VAL A 82 8.25 43.50 -15.73
CA VAL A 82 9.18 43.97 -14.68
C VAL A 82 10.62 43.91 -15.17
N VAL A 83 10.99 42.83 -15.86
CA VAL A 83 12.32 42.66 -16.46
C VAL A 83 12.57 43.67 -17.56
N GLU A 84 11.60 43.93 -18.43
CA GLU A 84 11.75 44.90 -19.52
C GLU A 84 11.91 46.33 -18.99
N GLU A 85 11.13 46.71 -17.96
CA GLU A 85 11.27 48.01 -17.30
C GLU A 85 12.64 48.15 -16.62
N PHE A 86 13.10 47.10 -15.93
CA PHE A 86 14.42 47.09 -15.31
C PHE A 86 15.54 47.26 -16.34
N LYS A 87 15.47 46.51 -17.46
CA LYS A 87 16.43 46.63 -18.56
C LYS A 87 16.49 48.04 -19.13
N LYS A 88 15.33 48.69 -19.35
CA LYS A 88 15.27 50.07 -19.85
C LYS A 88 16.01 51.03 -18.93
N ILE A 89 15.78 50.94 -17.62
CA ILE A 89 16.42 51.82 -16.63
C ILE A 89 17.92 51.56 -16.56
N VAL A 90 18.37 50.31 -16.52
CA VAL A 90 19.80 50.01 -16.39
C VAL A 90 20.57 50.35 -17.66
N SER A 91 19.97 50.18 -18.85
CA SER A 91 20.61 50.47 -20.13
C SER A 91 20.95 51.95 -20.33
N THR A 92 20.24 52.86 -19.65
CA THR A 92 20.53 54.30 -19.69
C THR A 92 21.68 54.72 -18.76
N HIS A 93 22.33 53.77 -18.07
CA HIS A 93 23.42 54.03 -17.12
C HIS A 93 23.01 55.09 -16.06
N PRO A 94 21.97 54.80 -15.25
CA PRO A 94 21.30 55.78 -14.43
C PRO A 94 22.25 56.42 -13.41
N GLN A 95 22.33 57.75 -13.43
CA GLN A 95 23.12 58.55 -12.49
C GLN A 95 22.26 59.21 -11.41
N LYS A 96 20.93 59.26 -11.61
CA LYS A 96 19.99 59.84 -10.65
C LYS A 96 19.61 58.80 -9.61
N GLU A 97 19.58 59.24 -8.35
CA GLU A 97 19.18 58.41 -7.21
C GLU A 97 17.76 57.81 -7.40
N SER A 98 16.84 58.56 -8.02
CA SER A 98 15.49 58.09 -8.34
C SER A 98 15.47 56.85 -9.23
N ASP A 99 16.34 56.83 -10.25
CA ASP A 99 16.38 55.78 -11.25
C ASP A 99 17.03 54.51 -10.66
N LEU A 100 18.08 54.69 -9.86
CA LEU A 100 18.70 53.61 -9.09
C LEU A 100 17.71 52.99 -8.09
N LYS A 101 16.97 53.83 -7.36
CA LYS A 101 15.94 53.37 -6.43
C LYS A 101 14.86 52.57 -7.15
N ARG A 102 14.40 53.04 -8.30
CA ARG A 102 13.41 52.32 -9.12
C ARG A 102 13.93 50.97 -9.62
N ALA A 103 15.18 50.91 -10.09
CA ALA A 103 15.80 49.65 -10.50
C ALA A 103 15.87 48.64 -9.33
N ILE A 104 16.24 49.09 -8.13
CA ILE A 104 16.26 48.26 -6.92
C ILE A 104 14.84 47.74 -6.58
N GLU A 105 13.82 48.59 -6.66
CA GLU A 105 12.42 48.18 -6.43
C GLU A 105 11.96 47.09 -7.41
N LEU A 106 12.32 47.21 -8.69
CA LEU A 106 12.01 46.21 -9.71
C LEU A 106 12.76 44.89 -9.47
N ALA A 107 14.04 44.95 -9.07
CA ALA A 107 14.81 43.76 -8.69
C ALA A 107 14.21 43.04 -7.47
N GLU A 108 13.79 43.78 -6.45
CA GLU A 108 13.09 43.22 -5.29
C GLU A 108 11.72 42.64 -5.67
N LYS A 109 11.02 43.23 -6.65
CA LYS A 109 9.79 42.65 -7.20
C LYS A 109 10.05 41.31 -7.88
N ILE A 110 11.09 41.20 -8.70
CA ILE A 110 11.52 39.92 -9.31
C ILE A 110 11.82 38.89 -8.22
N ARG A 111 12.57 39.27 -7.18
CA ARG A 111 12.89 38.39 -6.04
C ARG A 111 11.64 37.89 -5.32
N LYS A 112 10.65 38.76 -5.08
CA LYS A 112 9.37 38.38 -4.47
C LYS A 112 8.59 37.37 -5.33
N ILE A 113 8.55 37.56 -6.64
CA ILE A 113 7.90 36.62 -7.56
C ILE A 113 8.61 35.27 -7.55
N ALA A 114 9.95 35.27 -7.59
CA ALA A 114 10.75 34.04 -7.51
C ALA A 114 10.50 33.29 -6.18
N GLY A 115 10.46 34.00 -5.05
CA GLY A 115 10.12 33.41 -3.75
C GLY A 115 8.72 32.78 -3.75
N SER A 116 7.72 33.46 -4.31
CA SER A 116 6.36 32.89 -4.44
C SER A 116 6.34 31.63 -5.30
N LEU A 117 7.12 31.57 -6.38
CA LEU A 117 7.24 30.37 -7.22
C LEU A 117 7.90 29.22 -6.48
N GLU A 118 8.98 29.50 -5.72
CA GLU A 118 9.65 28.48 -4.91
C GLU A 118 8.70 27.87 -3.88
N ASP A 119 7.90 28.69 -3.19
CA ASP A 119 6.89 28.22 -2.25
C ASP A 119 5.87 27.30 -2.93
N VAL A 120 5.35 27.70 -4.10
CA VAL A 120 4.40 26.89 -4.89
C VAL A 120 5.01 25.56 -5.34
N LEU A 121 6.23 25.56 -5.86
CA LEU A 121 6.94 24.34 -6.26
C LEU A 121 7.16 23.40 -5.07
N ARG A 122 7.49 23.96 -3.89
CA ARG A 122 7.62 23.20 -2.65
C ARG A 122 6.30 22.53 -2.27
N THR A 123 5.19 23.27 -2.34
CA THR A 123 3.85 22.72 -2.07
C THR A 123 3.51 21.59 -3.03
N TYR A 124 3.76 21.73 -4.35
CA TYR A 124 3.55 20.64 -5.29
C TYR A 124 4.39 19.40 -4.96
N LYS A 125 5.68 19.59 -4.60
CA LYS A 125 6.53 18.48 -4.15
C LYS A 125 5.92 17.75 -2.94
N GLU A 126 5.42 18.49 -1.96
CA GLU A 126 4.77 17.91 -0.78
C GLU A 126 3.53 17.10 -1.16
N LYS A 127 2.70 17.58 -2.09
CA LYS A 127 1.54 16.83 -2.61
C LYS A 127 1.95 15.56 -3.34
N CYS A 128 3.03 15.56 -4.12
CA CYS A 128 3.58 14.34 -4.72
C CYS A 128 4.05 13.33 -3.66
N LEU A 129 4.68 13.80 -2.57
CA LEU A 129 5.04 12.94 -1.45
C LEU A 129 3.81 12.35 -0.74
N ASP A 130 2.73 13.11 -0.63
CA ASP A 130 1.47 12.61 -0.07
C ASP A 130 0.82 11.55 -0.98
N MET A 131 0.91 11.70 -2.31
CA MET A 131 0.51 10.63 -3.25
C MET A 131 1.34 9.36 -3.04
N LEU A 132 2.66 9.48 -2.84
CA LEU A 132 3.52 8.33 -2.54
C LEU A 132 3.15 7.67 -1.20
N LYS A 133 2.75 8.44 -0.19
CA LYS A 133 2.23 7.89 1.07
C LYS A 133 0.93 7.13 0.85
N LEU A 134 0.00 7.67 0.08
CA LEU A 134 -1.26 7.01 -0.27
C LEU A 134 -1.00 5.69 -1.01
N TYR A 135 -0.08 5.72 -1.98
CA TYR A 135 0.39 4.54 -2.68
C TYR A 135 1.02 3.51 -1.72
N GLY A 136 1.93 3.94 -0.85
CA GLY A 136 2.56 3.08 0.16
C GLY A 136 1.55 2.47 1.12
N TRP A 137 0.48 3.19 1.47
CA TRP A 137 -0.59 2.70 2.33
C TRP A 137 -1.45 1.64 1.63
N ILE A 138 -1.85 1.88 0.37
CA ILE A 138 -2.62 0.89 -0.39
C ILE A 138 -1.76 -0.28 -0.86
N LYS A 139 -0.44 -0.13 -1.04
CA LYS A 139 0.46 -1.26 -1.28
C LYS A 139 0.66 -2.02 0.03
N GLY A 140 0.89 -1.31 1.12
CA GLY A 140 1.26 -1.90 2.41
C GLY A 140 2.54 -2.70 2.28
N VAL A 141 2.54 -3.95 2.75
CA VAL A 141 3.63 -4.91 2.55
C VAL A 141 3.46 -5.76 1.28
N ARG A 142 2.50 -5.42 0.41
CA ARG A 142 2.28 -6.19 -0.82
C ARG A 142 3.43 -6.01 -1.80
N ASP A 143 3.80 -7.09 -2.47
CA ASP A 143 4.74 -7.08 -3.57
C ASP A 143 4.01 -6.86 -4.88
N TRP A 144 4.21 -5.69 -5.43
CA TRP A 144 3.78 -5.41 -6.79
C TRP A 144 5.00 -5.38 -7.72
N SER A 145 6.17 -5.90 -7.31
CA SER A 145 7.43 -5.82 -8.07
C SER A 145 7.28 -6.25 -9.51
N ARG A 146 6.57 -7.35 -9.80
CA ARG A 146 6.33 -7.80 -11.18
C ARG A 146 5.56 -6.77 -12.01
N ASP A 147 4.50 -6.20 -11.45
CA ASP A 147 3.68 -5.19 -12.13
C ASP A 147 4.42 -3.85 -12.23
N GLU A 148 5.17 -3.48 -11.21
CA GLU A 148 6.03 -2.29 -11.15
C GLU A 148 7.16 -2.38 -12.17
N GLU A 149 7.94 -3.46 -12.19
CA GLU A 149 9.00 -3.69 -13.18
C GLU A 149 8.44 -3.63 -14.60
N LYS A 150 7.25 -4.19 -14.83
CA LYS A 150 6.58 -4.12 -16.13
C LYS A 150 6.19 -2.70 -16.54
N VAL A 151 5.72 -1.87 -15.61
CA VAL A 151 5.16 -0.53 -15.91
C VAL A 151 6.21 0.58 -15.83
N ILE A 152 7.10 0.53 -14.84
CA ILE A 152 8.08 1.58 -14.54
C ILE A 152 9.54 1.10 -14.62
N GLY A 153 9.79 -0.17 -14.96
CA GLY A 153 11.14 -0.71 -15.18
C GLY A 153 11.93 -1.07 -13.91
N VAL A 154 11.35 -0.84 -12.73
CA VAL A 154 11.98 -1.14 -11.43
C VAL A 154 10.92 -1.43 -10.38
N ALA A 155 11.19 -2.38 -9.48
CA ALA A 155 10.35 -2.61 -8.31
C ALA A 155 10.47 -1.44 -7.32
N LEU A 156 9.34 -0.92 -6.86
CA LEU A 156 9.33 0.07 -5.79
C LEU A 156 9.58 -0.63 -4.45
N PRO A 157 10.38 -0.02 -3.56
CA PRO A 157 10.59 -0.58 -2.24
C PRO A 157 9.25 -0.73 -1.51
N ILE A 158 9.19 -1.69 -0.58
CA ILE A 158 8.11 -1.71 0.40
C ILE A 158 8.26 -0.42 1.22
N LEU A 159 7.29 0.48 1.10
CA LEU A 159 7.31 1.77 1.79
C LEU A 159 6.97 1.64 3.30
N MET A 160 6.79 0.41 3.78
CA MET A 160 6.72 0.03 5.19
C MET A 160 8.01 -0.68 5.66
N PRO A 161 8.50 -0.42 6.88
CA PRO A 161 9.70 -1.07 7.39
C PRO A 161 9.41 -2.52 7.81
N LEU A 162 9.48 -3.47 6.86
CA LEU A 162 9.22 -4.89 7.10
C LEU A 162 10.09 -5.48 8.21
N ASN A 163 11.38 -5.12 8.27
CA ASN A 163 12.29 -5.62 9.31
C ASN A 163 11.80 -5.24 10.71
N LYS A 164 11.36 -3.98 10.89
CA LYS A 164 10.79 -3.51 12.15
C LYS A 164 9.51 -4.26 12.51
N LEU A 165 8.64 -4.52 11.52
CA LEU A 165 7.44 -5.33 11.72
C LEU A 165 7.77 -6.76 12.17
N LEU A 166 8.80 -7.37 11.58
CA LEU A 166 9.22 -8.74 11.91
C LEU A 166 9.88 -8.81 13.29
N GLU A 167 10.67 -7.80 13.68
CA GLU A 167 11.21 -7.66 15.04
C GLU A 167 10.11 -7.62 16.09
N ASP A 168 9.07 -6.80 15.86
CA ASP A 168 7.93 -6.62 16.79
C ASP A 168 7.11 -7.90 17.03
N VAL A 169 7.19 -8.86 16.11
CA VAL A 169 6.42 -10.12 16.17
C VAL A 169 7.30 -11.37 16.22
N TYR A 170 8.61 -11.23 16.46
CA TYR A 170 9.59 -12.31 16.34
C TYR A 170 9.22 -13.56 17.14
N GLU A 171 8.78 -13.38 18.40
CA GLU A 171 8.35 -14.47 19.31
C GLU A 171 7.17 -15.28 18.78
N TRP A 172 6.38 -14.71 17.87
CA TRP A 172 5.18 -15.32 17.32
C TRP A 172 5.42 -15.93 15.94
N LEU A 173 6.59 -15.70 15.33
CA LEU A 173 6.90 -16.26 14.03
C LEU A 173 6.84 -17.79 14.10
N PRO A 174 6.27 -18.46 13.09
CA PRO A 174 6.23 -19.91 13.06
C PRO A 174 7.68 -20.47 13.07
N PRO A 175 7.87 -21.77 13.38
CA PRO A 175 9.17 -22.39 13.26
C PRO A 175 9.60 -22.50 11.78
N GLU A 176 10.89 -22.76 11.55
CA GLU A 176 11.36 -23.17 10.22
C GLU A 176 10.78 -24.55 9.84
N PRO A 177 10.53 -24.83 8.54
CA PRO A 177 10.77 -23.97 7.37
C PRO A 177 9.62 -22.98 7.06
N HIS A 178 8.54 -23.03 7.85
CA HIS A 178 7.31 -22.27 7.57
C HIS A 178 7.52 -20.77 7.70
N ARG A 179 8.44 -20.34 8.58
CA ARG A 179 8.87 -18.94 8.71
C ARG A 179 9.46 -18.41 7.43
N THR A 180 10.46 -19.09 6.87
CA THR A 180 11.08 -18.67 5.61
C THR A 180 10.03 -18.54 4.51
N LYS A 181 9.14 -19.54 4.37
CA LYS A 181 8.04 -19.49 3.40
C LYS A 181 7.04 -18.37 3.66
N LEU A 182 6.69 -18.11 4.91
CA LEU A 182 5.80 -17.00 5.25
C LEU A 182 6.43 -15.66 4.90
N ILE A 183 7.73 -15.47 5.19
CA ILE A 183 8.46 -14.25 4.82
C ILE A 183 8.52 -14.09 3.30
N GLU A 184 8.75 -15.17 2.54
CA GLU A 184 8.65 -15.15 1.07
C GLU A 184 7.26 -14.68 0.62
N PHE A 185 6.18 -15.18 1.22
CA PHE A 185 4.81 -14.77 0.88
C PHE A 185 4.52 -13.31 1.26
N ILE A 186 5.05 -12.84 2.40
CA ILE A 186 4.92 -11.42 2.79
C ILE A 186 5.71 -10.54 1.83
N LYS A 187 6.95 -10.92 1.50
CA LYS A 187 7.78 -10.24 0.51
C LYS A 187 7.20 -10.26 -0.89
N ALA A 188 6.38 -11.27 -1.21
CA ALA A 188 5.60 -11.42 -2.43
C ALA A 188 4.18 -10.83 -2.31
N GLY A 189 3.84 -10.18 -1.21
CA GLY A 189 2.53 -9.56 -0.95
C GLY A 189 1.32 -10.47 -0.86
N ARG A 190 1.56 -11.77 -0.89
CA ARG A 190 0.55 -12.81 -0.77
C ARG A 190 0.10 -13.00 0.68
N ALA A 191 0.78 -12.36 1.63
CA ALA A 191 0.46 -12.36 3.05
C ALA A 191 0.86 -11.03 3.72
N TYR A 192 0.21 -10.66 4.81
CA TYR A 192 0.63 -9.55 5.66
C TYR A 192 0.29 -9.82 7.13
N ILE A 193 1.14 -9.30 8.02
CA ILE A 193 0.96 -9.44 9.47
C ILE A 193 0.19 -8.22 9.98
N LEU A 194 -0.91 -8.44 10.67
CA LEU A 194 -1.62 -7.37 11.34
C LEU A 194 -0.90 -6.95 12.63
N PRO A 195 -0.94 -5.65 12.99
CA PRO A 195 -0.40 -5.17 14.26
C PRO A 195 -0.99 -5.92 15.45
N LYS A 196 -0.15 -6.17 16.46
CA LYS A 196 -0.52 -6.85 17.70
C LYS A 196 -1.70 -6.13 18.39
N LYS A 197 -2.84 -6.82 18.53
CA LYS A 197 -3.91 -6.38 19.44
C LYS A 197 -3.57 -6.83 20.87
N ARG A 198 -3.91 -6.02 21.87
CA ARG A 198 -3.59 -6.30 23.28
C ARG A 198 -4.12 -7.69 23.67
N ARG A 199 -3.22 -8.58 24.14
CA ARG A 199 -3.50 -9.96 24.58
C ARG A 199 -3.99 -10.94 23.50
N GLN A 200 -3.75 -10.69 22.21
CA GLN A 200 -4.05 -11.65 21.14
C GLN A 200 -2.79 -11.94 20.31
N PRO A 201 -2.60 -13.20 19.84
CA PRO A 201 -1.54 -13.51 18.89
C PRO A 201 -1.68 -12.65 17.62
N PRO A 202 -0.58 -12.16 17.03
CA PRO A 202 -0.63 -11.54 15.70
C PRO A 202 -1.26 -12.51 14.69
N MET A 203 -1.97 -11.96 13.72
CA MET A 203 -2.61 -12.74 12.66
C MET A 203 -1.89 -12.49 11.33
N VAL A 204 -1.71 -13.54 10.55
CA VAL A 204 -1.34 -13.45 9.14
C VAL A 204 -2.61 -13.43 8.32
N TYR A 205 -2.71 -12.45 7.44
CA TYR A 205 -3.80 -12.31 6.48
C TYR A 205 -3.24 -12.57 5.08
N PHE A 206 -3.83 -13.52 4.37
CA PHE A 206 -3.44 -13.85 3.00
C PHE A 206 -4.17 -12.99 1.97
N GLU A 207 -3.62 -12.92 0.76
CA GLU A 207 -4.19 -12.14 -0.34
C GLU A 207 -5.65 -12.53 -0.62
N ASP A 208 -5.94 -13.82 -0.62
CA ASP A 208 -7.23 -14.39 -1.03
C ASP A 208 -8.26 -14.47 0.09
N GLY A 209 -8.02 -13.80 1.22
CA GLY A 209 -9.00 -13.67 2.29
C GLY A 209 -8.80 -14.61 3.48
N GLY A 210 -7.87 -15.57 3.40
CA GLY A 210 -7.58 -16.45 4.52
C GLY A 210 -6.87 -15.75 5.68
N SER A 211 -7.09 -16.23 6.91
CA SER A 211 -6.37 -15.75 8.11
C SER A 211 -6.03 -16.87 9.07
N ILE A 212 -4.79 -16.85 9.53
CA ILE A 212 -4.22 -17.85 10.44
C ILE A 212 -3.42 -17.12 11.53
N PRO A 213 -3.52 -17.50 12.82
CA PRO A 213 -2.63 -16.96 13.86
C PRO A 213 -1.17 -17.21 13.51
N LEU A 214 -0.33 -16.19 13.63
CA LEU A 214 1.05 -16.18 13.11
C LEU A 214 1.87 -17.41 13.57
N HIS A 215 1.79 -17.77 14.85
CA HIS A 215 2.49 -18.91 15.43
C HIS A 215 2.03 -20.28 14.91
N LYS A 216 0.77 -20.36 14.46
CA LYS A 216 0.16 -21.59 13.94
C LYS A 216 0.37 -21.81 12.45
N VAL A 217 0.92 -20.82 11.74
CA VAL A 217 1.09 -20.91 10.28
C VAL A 217 2.02 -22.09 9.96
N ARG A 218 1.52 -23.04 9.17
CA ARG A 218 2.29 -24.13 8.58
C ARG A 218 2.16 -24.06 7.07
N TYR A 219 3.22 -24.44 6.37
CA TYR A 219 3.28 -24.48 4.91
C TYR A 219 3.50 -25.92 4.46
N SER A 220 2.76 -26.34 3.44
CA SER A 220 2.93 -27.66 2.82
C SER A 220 3.27 -27.50 1.34
N ASP A 221 4.39 -28.09 0.91
CA ASP A 221 4.77 -28.18 -0.50
C ASP A 221 3.81 -29.06 -1.31
N LYS A 222 3.15 -30.05 -0.68
CA LYS A 222 2.19 -30.96 -1.34
C LYS A 222 0.99 -30.18 -1.88
N ILE A 223 0.40 -29.30 -1.07
CA ILE A 223 -0.74 -28.46 -1.48
C ILE A 223 -0.32 -27.05 -1.92
N ARG A 224 0.98 -26.75 -1.86
CA ARG A 224 1.59 -25.44 -2.15
C ARG A 224 0.90 -24.28 -1.44
N ASN A 225 0.48 -24.51 -0.20
CA ASN A 225 -0.34 -23.56 0.53
C ASN A 225 -0.11 -23.59 2.05
N PHE A 226 -0.59 -22.54 2.72
CA PHE A 226 -0.60 -22.44 4.18
C PHE A 226 -1.86 -23.02 4.81
N TYR A 227 -1.68 -23.59 5.99
CA TYR A 227 -2.74 -24.14 6.82
C TYR A 227 -2.42 -23.91 8.32
N PRO A 228 -3.41 -23.94 9.21
CA PRO A 228 -3.17 -23.88 10.66
C PRO A 228 -2.64 -25.22 11.18
N GLU A 229 -1.64 -25.20 12.06
CA GLU A 229 -1.05 -26.40 12.68
C GLU A 229 -2.07 -27.39 13.24
N ASP A 230 -3.13 -26.90 13.88
CA ASP A 230 -4.19 -27.71 14.49
C ASP A 230 -5.23 -28.24 13.48
N LYS A 231 -5.15 -27.82 12.21
CA LYS A 231 -6.06 -28.23 11.14
C LYS A 231 -5.31 -28.59 9.85
N PRO A 232 -4.46 -29.64 9.87
CA PRO A 232 -3.76 -30.08 8.67
C PRO A 232 -4.75 -30.56 7.58
N PRO A 233 -4.46 -30.28 6.29
CA PRO A 233 -5.18 -30.86 5.16
C PRO A 233 -5.05 -32.39 5.17
N LEU A 234 -6.04 -33.10 4.63
CA LEU A 234 -6.05 -34.57 4.59
C LEU A 234 -4.85 -35.15 3.82
N ASP A 235 -4.32 -34.41 2.83
CA ASP A 235 -3.19 -34.82 2.00
C ASP A 235 -1.81 -34.54 2.63
N VAL A 236 -1.79 -33.96 3.84
CA VAL A 236 -0.59 -33.71 4.63
C VAL A 236 -0.58 -34.71 5.79
N GLU A 237 0.33 -35.68 5.73
CA GLU A 237 0.46 -36.73 6.75
C GLU A 237 0.61 -36.12 8.15
N ARG A 238 -0.06 -36.74 9.14
CA ARG A 238 0.01 -36.38 10.56
C ARG A 238 1.35 -36.76 11.18
#